data_AF-A0A3D5B8J3-F1
#
_entry.id   AF-A0A3D5B8J3-F1
#
_cell.length_a   1.000
_cell.length_b   1.000
_cell.length_c   1.000
_cell.angle_alpha   90.00
_cell.angle_beta   90.00
_cell.angle_gamma   90.00
#
_symmetry.space_group_name_H-M   'P 1'
#
loop_
_entity.id
_entity.type
_entity.pdbx_description
1 polymer ?
#
loop_
_entity_poly.entity_id
_entity_poly.type
_entity_poly.pdbx_seq_one_letter_code
_entity_poly.pdbx_strand_id
1 'polypeptide(L)'
;MDNSTNPENSTEEQGITLRCNKCNRPITPSEAVLTPTGYRCPDCVRQQQKIFDTSKPLDYVLGFLLAAVVSYLGSLLAARIGFFIFLLGPATGAAAAEVVRFATQKRRSKALFRLFTAGLIIGGFPRLFILLLNIFWGINMNAMNFYAVLPLIYQVIFLALAIPSGFYRLSGKRRL
;
A
#
# COMPACT_ATOMS: atom_id res chain seq x y z
N MET A 1 -43.16 32.60 12.63
CA MET A 1 -42.20 31.83 13.43
C MET A 1 -42.36 30.36 13.07
N ASP A 2 -41.48 29.57 12.47
CA ASP A 2 -40.16 29.69 11.84
C ASP A 2 -40.17 28.53 10.83
N ASN A 3 -40.22 28.80 9.52
CA ASN A 3 -39.08 28.67 8.61
C ASN A 3 -38.13 27.49 8.92
N SER A 4 -38.20 26.43 8.10
CA SER A 4 -37.02 25.86 7.43
C SER A 4 -37.36 24.65 6.54
N THR A 5 -37.51 24.93 5.24
CA THR A 5 -36.77 24.27 4.16
C THR A 5 -36.64 22.74 4.21
N ASN A 6 -37.64 22.03 3.67
CA ASN A 6 -37.36 20.77 2.99
C ASN A 6 -36.93 21.17 1.57
N PRO A 7 -35.66 20.98 1.15
CA PRO A 7 -35.33 21.22 -0.23
C PRO A 7 -36.06 20.16 -1.05
N GLU A 8 -37.08 20.62 -1.76
CA GLU A 8 -37.43 20.07 -3.07
C GLU A 8 -36.11 19.79 -3.78
N ASN A 9 -35.68 18.53 -3.81
CA ASN A 9 -34.50 18.14 -4.54
C ASN A 9 -34.90 18.08 -6.01
N SER A 10 -34.99 19.29 -6.57
CA SER A 10 -34.61 19.68 -7.91
C SER A 10 -34.88 18.65 -8.99
N THR A 11 -35.95 18.94 -9.71
CA THR A 11 -35.98 18.91 -11.17
C THR A 11 -36.16 17.52 -11.77
N GLU A 12 -37.40 17.27 -12.18
CA GLU A 12 -37.72 16.55 -13.40
C GLU A 12 -36.91 17.14 -14.57
N GLU A 13 -35.66 16.71 -14.77
CA GLU A 13 -34.96 16.98 -16.02
C GLU A 13 -35.51 16.06 -17.10
N GLN A 14 -36.40 16.62 -17.92
CA GLN A 14 -36.89 16.09 -19.18
C GLN A 14 -35.76 16.07 -20.24
N GLY A 15 -34.61 15.47 -19.91
CA GLY A 15 -33.40 15.47 -20.71
C GLY A 15 -32.74 14.09 -20.73
N ILE A 16 -32.98 13.34 -21.80
CA ILE A 16 -32.18 12.17 -22.22
C ILE A 16 -31.82 11.18 -21.09
N THR A 17 -32.80 10.38 -20.65
CA THR A 17 -32.57 9.32 -19.67
C THR A 17 -31.87 8.11 -20.31
N LEU A 18 -30.58 7.91 -20.01
CA LEU A 18 -29.87 6.69 -20.37
C LEU A 18 -30.28 5.54 -19.43
N ARG A 19 -30.23 4.30 -19.89
CA ARG A 19 -30.48 3.11 -19.06
C ARG A 19 -29.20 2.33 -18.84
N CYS A 20 -28.98 1.90 -17.59
CA CYS A 20 -27.84 1.03 -17.27
C CYS A 20 -28.03 -0.36 -17.89
N ASN A 21 -27.02 -0.86 -18.62
CA ASN A 21 -27.06 -2.18 -19.27
C ASN A 21 -27.29 -3.37 -18.30
N LYS A 22 -26.92 -3.22 -17.02
CA LYS A 22 -27.01 -4.33 -16.04
C LYS A 22 -28.30 -4.34 -15.21
N CYS A 23 -28.77 -3.18 -14.75
CA CYS A 23 -29.91 -3.08 -13.84
C CYS A 23 -31.10 -2.33 -14.44
N ASN A 24 -31.00 -1.86 -15.69
CA ASN A 24 -32.03 -1.08 -16.40
C ASN A 24 -32.55 0.17 -15.68
N ARG A 25 -31.88 0.59 -14.59
CA ARG A 25 -32.24 1.81 -13.87
C ARG A 25 -32.00 3.03 -14.76
N PRO A 26 -32.89 4.04 -14.69
CA PRO A 26 -32.65 5.32 -15.33
C PRO A 26 -31.43 6.00 -14.69
N ILE A 27 -30.54 6.53 -15.52
CA ILE A 27 -29.36 7.30 -15.11
C ILE A 27 -29.27 8.57 -15.95
N THR A 28 -28.80 9.63 -15.33
CA THR A 28 -28.43 10.85 -16.03
C THR A 28 -27.04 10.69 -16.67
N PRO A 29 -26.73 11.43 -17.76
CA PRO A 29 -25.41 11.41 -18.38
C PRO A 29 -24.28 11.79 -17.40
N SER A 30 -24.58 12.61 -16.40
CA SER A 30 -23.64 13.03 -15.35
C SER A 30 -23.25 11.90 -14.38
N GLU A 31 -24.12 10.91 -14.17
CA GLU A 31 -23.87 9.77 -13.28
C GLU A 31 -23.33 8.53 -14.04
N ALA A 32 -23.32 8.56 -15.36
CA ALA A 32 -23.01 7.40 -16.19
C ALA A 32 -21.50 7.10 -16.26
N VAL A 33 -21.12 5.87 -15.90
CA VAL A 33 -19.74 5.39 -16.04
C VAL A 33 -19.60 4.63 -17.35
N LEU A 34 -18.70 5.09 -18.23
CA LEU A 34 -18.37 4.38 -19.46
C LEU A 34 -17.61 3.09 -19.13
N THR A 35 -18.16 1.95 -19.53
CA THR A 35 -17.49 0.64 -19.50
C THR A 35 -17.31 0.15 -20.93
N PRO A 36 -16.38 -0.79 -21.21
CA PRO A 36 -16.14 -1.28 -22.58
C PRO A 36 -17.41 -1.87 -23.25
N THR A 37 -18.41 -2.25 -22.45
CA THR A 37 -19.70 -2.78 -22.91
C THR A 37 -20.86 -1.77 -22.84
N GLY A 38 -20.57 -0.47 -22.73
CA GLY A 38 -21.57 0.62 -22.66
C GLY A 38 -21.65 1.33 -21.30
N TYR A 39 -22.72 2.10 -21.08
CA TYR A 39 -22.91 2.88 -19.86
C TYR A 39 -23.42 2.03 -18.69
N ARG A 40 -22.83 2.21 -17.49
CA ARG A 40 -23.28 1.59 -16.25
C ARG A 40 -23.48 2.60 -15.13
N CYS A 41 -24.41 2.31 -14.24
CA CYS A 41 -24.63 3.08 -13.01
C CYS A 41 -23.50 2.84 -11.99
N PRO A 42 -23.23 3.80 -11.09
CA PRO A 42 -22.13 3.70 -10.13
C PRO A 42 -22.31 2.55 -9.13
N ASP A 43 -23.54 2.20 -8.77
CA ASP A 43 -23.79 1.09 -7.84
C ASP A 43 -23.44 -0.26 -8.46
N CYS A 44 -23.77 -0.49 -9.73
CA CYS A 44 -23.35 -1.71 -10.44
C CYS A 44 -21.83 -1.79 -10.59
N VAL A 45 -21.14 -0.65 -10.76
CA VAL A 45 -19.67 -0.61 -10.81
C VAL A 45 -19.08 -0.91 -9.44
N ARG A 46 -19.59 -0.30 -8.36
CA ARG A 46 -19.16 -0.55 -6.97
C ARG A 46 -19.38 -2.00 -6.55
N GLN A 47 -20.51 -2.59 -6.92
CA GLN A 47 -20.80 -3.98 -6.60
C GLN A 47 -19.90 -4.95 -7.37
N GLN A 48 -19.58 -4.67 -8.64
CA GLN A 48 -18.56 -5.44 -9.35
C GLN A 48 -17.17 -5.28 -8.73
N GLN A 49 -16.75 -4.06 -8.37
CA GLN A 49 -15.48 -3.83 -7.67
C GLN A 49 -15.38 -4.63 -6.36
N LYS A 50 -16.48 -4.75 -5.60
CA LYS A 50 -16.53 -5.55 -4.37
C LYS A 50 -16.43 -7.06 -4.63
N ILE A 51 -16.91 -7.55 -5.77
CA ILE A 51 -16.74 -8.95 -6.19
C ILE A 51 -15.30 -9.22 -6.65
N PHE A 52 -14.64 -8.23 -7.27
CA PHE A 52 -13.23 -8.31 -7.65
C PHE A 52 -12.26 -8.24 -6.46
N ASP A 53 -12.70 -7.82 -5.27
CA ASP A 53 -11.97 -8.00 -4.01
C ASP A 53 -12.00 -9.48 -3.58
N THR A 54 -11.42 -10.37 -4.39
CA THR A 54 -11.29 -11.81 -4.11
C THR A 54 -10.10 -12.09 -3.18
N SER A 55 -10.02 -11.35 -2.08
CA SER A 55 -8.93 -11.49 -1.10
C SER A 55 -9.28 -12.55 -0.08
N LYS A 56 -8.49 -13.62 0.01
CA LYS A 56 -8.62 -14.55 1.13
C LYS A 56 -7.92 -13.94 2.35
N PRO A 57 -8.43 -14.15 3.57
CA PRO A 57 -7.76 -13.68 4.78
C PRO A 57 -6.34 -14.25 4.94
N LEU A 58 -6.09 -15.43 4.37
CA LEU A 58 -4.76 -16.06 4.34
C LEU A 58 -3.73 -15.29 3.49
N ASP A 59 -4.15 -14.64 2.40
CA ASP A 59 -3.26 -13.89 1.51
C ASP A 59 -2.67 -12.66 2.23
N TYR A 60 -3.41 -12.11 3.19
CA TYR A 60 -2.98 -11.00 4.03
C TYR A 60 -1.86 -11.38 5.00
N VAL A 61 -1.98 -12.54 5.65
CA VAL A 61 -0.97 -13.05 6.60
C VAL A 61 0.30 -13.42 5.86
N LEU A 62 0.19 -14.09 4.72
CA LEU A 62 1.33 -14.44 3.87
C LEU A 62 2.04 -13.20 3.33
N GLY A 63 1.30 -12.21 2.84
CA GLY A 63 1.87 -10.95 2.34
C GLY A 63 2.63 -10.19 3.42
N PHE A 64 2.10 -10.16 4.65
CA PHE A 64 2.77 -9.55 5.80
C PHE A 64 4.05 -10.31 6.19
N LEU A 65 3.97 -11.63 6.36
CA LEU A 65 5.11 -12.46 6.77
C LEU A 65 6.25 -12.40 5.76
N LEU A 66 5.95 -12.56 4.47
CA LEU A 66 6.96 -12.51 3.41
C LEU A 66 7.62 -11.14 3.32
N ALA A 67 6.83 -10.06 3.43
CA ALA A 67 7.36 -8.70 3.47
C ALA A 67 8.30 -8.48 4.67
N ALA A 68 7.92 -8.97 5.85
CA ALA A 68 8.73 -8.87 7.06
C ALA A 68 10.05 -9.66 6.93
N VAL A 69 9.99 -10.89 6.43
CA VAL A 69 11.17 -11.74 6.23
C VAL A 69 12.15 -11.11 5.23
N VAL A 70 11.65 -10.63 4.08
CA VAL A 70 12.50 -10.01 3.07
C VAL A 70 13.10 -8.69 3.57
N SER A 71 12.34 -7.88 4.31
CA SER A 71 12.84 -6.63 4.91
C SER A 71 13.93 -6.91 5.97
N TYR A 72 13.74 -7.94 6.79
CA TYR A 72 14.73 -8.37 7.78
C TYR A 72 16.02 -8.86 7.13
N LEU A 73 15.93 -9.73 6.11
CA LEU A 73 17.09 -10.20 5.35
C LEU A 73 17.80 -9.05 4.62
N GLY A 74 17.03 -8.12 4.04
CA GLY A 74 17.55 -6.91 3.43
C GLY A 74 18.34 -6.04 4.40
N SER A 75 17.81 -5.84 5.60
CA SER A 75 18.47 -5.09 6.67
C SER A 75 19.77 -5.74 7.15
N LEU A 76 19.83 -7.08 7.20
CA LEU A 76 21.05 -7.82 7.53
C LEU A 76 22.14 -7.62 6.47
N LEU A 77 21.79 -7.73 5.19
CA LEU A 77 22.69 -7.54 4.06
C LEU A 77 23.17 -6.08 3.97
N ALA A 78 22.26 -5.14 4.17
CA ALA A 78 22.52 -3.71 4.26
C ALA A 78 23.63 -3.37 5.27
N ALA A 79 23.55 -3.94 6.47
CA ALA A 79 24.53 -3.72 7.52
C ALA A 79 25.94 -4.24 7.17
N ARG A 80 26.04 -5.26 6.30
CA ARG A 80 27.34 -5.84 5.93
C ARG A 80 28.02 -5.11 4.78
N ILE A 81 27.23 -4.48 3.90
CA ILE A 81 27.69 -4.03 2.58
C ILE A 81 27.78 -2.49 2.47
N GLY A 82 27.18 -1.72 3.38
CA GLY A 82 27.43 -0.27 3.55
C GLY A 82 27.12 0.58 2.32
N PHE A 83 28.07 0.69 1.38
CA PHE A 83 27.95 1.52 0.17
C PHE A 83 26.86 1.05 -0.82
N PHE A 84 26.66 -0.26 -1.00
CA PHE A 84 25.65 -0.76 -1.95
C PHE A 84 24.21 -0.61 -1.45
N ILE A 85 23.96 0.09 -0.33
CA ILE A 85 22.62 0.38 0.19
C ILE A 85 21.72 1.07 -0.84
N PHE A 86 22.30 1.92 -1.70
CA PHE A 86 21.57 2.65 -2.72
C PHE A 86 20.99 1.75 -3.80
N LEU A 87 21.66 0.64 -4.10
CA LEU A 87 21.18 -0.36 -5.04
C LEU A 87 20.30 -1.41 -4.32
N LEU A 88 20.73 -1.84 -3.13
CA LEU A 88 20.05 -2.87 -2.36
C LEU A 88 18.73 -2.41 -1.75
N GLY A 89 18.58 -1.15 -1.34
CA GLY A 89 17.34 -0.62 -0.78
C GLY A 89 16.17 -0.78 -1.77
N PRO A 90 16.26 -0.17 -2.97
CA PRO A 90 15.27 -0.34 -4.02
C PRO A 90 15.15 -1.79 -4.51
N ALA A 91 16.26 -2.52 -4.65
CA ALA A 91 16.23 -3.91 -5.09
C ALA A 91 15.50 -4.82 -4.09
N THR A 92 15.66 -4.58 -2.78
CA THR A 92 14.99 -5.36 -1.74
C THR A 92 13.50 -5.05 -1.69
N GLY A 93 13.11 -3.77 -1.78
CA GLY A 93 11.69 -3.40 -1.90
C GLY A 93 11.04 -3.98 -3.15
N ALA A 94 11.77 -3.99 -4.26
CA ALA A 94 11.34 -4.60 -5.51
C ALA A 94 11.21 -6.13 -5.39
N ALA A 95 12.18 -6.82 -4.78
CA ALA A 95 12.15 -8.25 -4.56
C ALA A 95 10.99 -8.65 -3.61
N ALA A 96 10.79 -7.91 -2.53
CA ALA A 96 9.68 -8.11 -1.60
C ALA A 96 8.33 -8.01 -2.32
N ALA A 97 8.17 -7.00 -3.18
CA ALA A 97 6.99 -6.84 -4.01
C ALA A 97 6.75 -8.03 -4.94
N GLU A 98 7.79 -8.55 -5.59
CA GLU A 98 7.67 -9.67 -6.53
C GLU A 98 7.32 -10.98 -5.79
N VAL A 99 7.99 -11.25 -4.67
CA VAL A 99 7.74 -12.43 -3.82
C VAL A 99 6.29 -12.43 -3.33
N VAL A 100 5.81 -11.29 -2.81
CA VAL A 100 4.43 -11.16 -2.34
C VAL A 100 3.43 -11.27 -3.49
N ARG A 101 3.74 -10.69 -4.66
CA ARG A 101 2.90 -10.78 -5.86
C ARG A 101 2.80 -12.21 -6.39
N PHE A 102 3.88 -12.98 -6.32
CA PHE A 102 3.91 -14.40 -6.67
C PHE A 102 3.09 -15.23 -5.67
N ALA A 103 3.30 -15.01 -4.37
CA ALA A 103 2.59 -15.71 -3.30
C ALA A 103 1.07 -15.45 -3.29
N THR A 104 0.65 -14.22 -3.62
CA THR A 104 -0.77 -13.81 -3.64
C THR A 104 -1.46 -14.07 -4.99
N GLN A 105 -0.83 -14.81 -5.90
CA GLN A 105 -1.35 -15.14 -7.24
C GLN A 105 -1.87 -13.91 -8.02
N LYS A 106 -1.19 -12.76 -7.91
CA LYS A 106 -1.57 -11.49 -8.56
C LYS A 106 -2.95 -10.93 -8.16
N ARG A 107 -3.56 -11.40 -7.06
CA ARG A 107 -4.82 -10.85 -6.54
C ARG A 107 -4.57 -9.42 -6.04
N ARG A 108 -5.50 -8.50 -6.34
CA ARG A 108 -5.33 -7.07 -6.09
C ARG A 108 -6.33 -6.60 -5.05
N SER A 109 -5.85 -6.12 -3.89
CA SER A 109 -6.72 -5.46 -2.91
C SER A 109 -6.01 -4.36 -2.14
N LYS A 110 -6.78 -3.34 -1.72
CA LYS A 110 -6.27 -2.18 -0.97
C LYS A 110 -5.79 -2.58 0.44
N ALA A 111 -6.38 -3.60 1.04
CA ALA A 111 -6.01 -4.09 2.37
C ALA A 111 -4.65 -4.81 2.36
N LEU A 112 -4.38 -5.61 1.32
CA LEU A 112 -3.10 -6.32 1.16
C LEU A 112 -1.94 -5.34 1.13
N PHE A 113 -2.16 -4.20 0.49
CA PHE A 113 -1.16 -3.16 0.35
C PHE A 113 -0.79 -2.48 1.68
N ARG A 114 -1.78 -2.16 2.52
CA ARG A 114 -1.52 -1.62 3.88
C ARG A 114 -0.74 -2.62 4.75
N LEU A 115 -1.08 -3.90 4.64
CA LEU A 115 -0.40 -4.96 5.39
C LEU A 115 1.01 -5.22 4.88
N PHE A 116 1.24 -5.16 3.56
CA PHE A 116 2.58 -5.23 2.99
C PHE A 116 3.49 -4.12 3.53
N THR A 117 3.01 -2.86 3.52
CA THR A 117 3.77 -1.73 4.06
C THR A 117 4.03 -1.88 5.56
N ALA A 118 3.03 -2.37 6.31
CA ALA A 118 3.21 -2.68 7.73
C ALA A 118 4.25 -3.79 7.95
N GLY A 119 4.26 -4.82 7.09
CA GLY A 119 5.24 -5.90 7.11
C GLY A 119 6.66 -5.43 6.86
N LEU A 120 6.89 -4.51 5.90
CA LEU A 120 8.21 -3.92 5.69
C LEU A 120 8.72 -3.15 6.91
N ILE A 121 7.85 -2.31 7.49
CA ILE A 121 8.18 -1.51 8.67
C ILE A 121 8.49 -2.42 9.85
N ILE A 122 7.62 -3.39 10.13
CA ILE A 122 7.79 -4.33 11.25
C ILE A 122 9.00 -5.25 11.02
N GLY A 123 9.31 -5.66 9.79
CA GLY A 123 10.50 -6.46 9.50
C GLY A 123 11.82 -5.70 9.73
N GLY A 124 11.83 -4.39 9.48
CA GLY A 124 13.01 -3.53 9.70
C GLY A 124 13.14 -3.00 11.13
N PHE A 125 12.05 -3.03 11.90
CA PHE A 125 11.98 -2.45 13.25
C PHE A 125 12.84 -3.17 14.29
N PRO A 126 12.90 -4.51 14.39
CA PRO A 126 13.72 -5.21 15.38
C PRO A 126 15.19 -4.79 15.33
N ARG A 127 15.74 -4.62 14.11
CA ARG A 127 17.13 -4.20 13.94
C ARG A 127 17.35 -2.75 14.36
N LEU A 128 16.44 -1.86 13.98
CA LEU A 128 16.45 -0.46 14.45
C LEU A 128 16.38 -0.37 15.97
N PHE A 129 15.51 -1.17 16.59
CA PHE A 129 15.30 -1.17 18.03
C PHE A 129 16.54 -1.63 18.80
N ILE A 130 17.20 -2.70 18.33
CA ILE A 130 18.48 -3.17 18.91
C ILE A 130 19.57 -2.10 18.78
N LEU A 131 19.65 -1.42 17.63
CA LEU A 131 20.61 -0.32 17.41
C LEU A 131 20.35 0.86 18.37
N LEU A 132 19.09 1.26 18.53
CA LEU A 132 18.71 2.32 19.47
C LEU A 132 19.08 1.96 20.91
N LEU A 133 18.80 0.73 21.35
CA LEU A 133 19.14 0.26 22.69
C LEU A 133 20.65 0.28 22.93
N ASN A 134 21.45 -0.19 21.96
CA ASN A 134 22.90 -0.19 22.08
C ASN A 134 23.45 1.23 22.24
N ILE A 135 22.96 2.19 21.44
CA ILE A 135 23.33 3.61 21.56
C ILE A 135 22.89 4.18 22.90
N PHE A 136 21.66 3.91 23.34
CA PHE A 136 21.13 4.42 24.61
C PHE A 136 21.96 3.93 25.81
N TRP A 137 22.31 2.65 25.82
CA TRP A 137 23.18 2.06 26.84
C TRP A 137 24.62 2.59 26.74
N GLY A 138 25.15 2.77 25.54
CA GLY A 138 26.49 3.33 25.31
C GLY A 138 26.65 4.77 25.80
N ILE A 139 25.62 5.61 25.61
CA ILE A 139 25.58 6.98 26.13
C ILE A 139 25.52 6.97 27.67
N ASN A 140 24.70 6.09 28.25
CA ASN A 140 24.55 5.99 29.70
C ASN A 140 25.85 5.58 30.42
N MET A 141 26.63 4.71 29.79
CA MET A 141 27.94 4.24 30.31
C MET A 141 29.12 5.16 29.93
N ASN A 142 28.84 6.36 29.40
CA ASN A 142 29.84 7.33 28.92
C ASN A 142 30.84 6.75 27.88
N ALA A 143 30.44 5.69 27.17
CA ALA A 143 31.20 5.03 26.11
C ALA A 143 30.75 5.58 24.75
N MET A 144 30.97 6.88 24.54
CA MET A 144 30.55 7.60 23.33
C MET A 144 31.35 7.16 22.11
N ASN A 145 30.79 6.24 21.34
CA ASN A 145 31.37 5.80 20.08
C ASN A 145 30.69 6.52 18.91
N PHE A 146 31.41 7.44 18.25
CA PHE A 146 30.93 8.09 17.01
C PHE A 146 30.56 7.07 15.91
N TYR A 147 31.28 5.94 15.89
CA TYR A 147 31.02 4.83 14.98
C TYR A 147 29.69 4.10 15.24
N ALA A 148 29.06 4.26 16.41
CA ALA A 148 27.77 3.65 16.72
C ALA A 148 26.59 4.34 16.01
N VAL A 149 26.77 5.60 15.58
CA VAL A 149 25.73 6.38 14.90
C VAL A 149 25.61 6.04 13.41
N LEU A 150 26.74 5.69 12.79
CA LEU A 150 26.85 5.28 11.38
C LEU A 150 25.82 4.20 10.97
N PRO A 151 25.72 3.04 11.66
CA PRO A 151 24.79 1.97 11.27
C PRO A 151 23.32 2.37 11.39
N LEU A 152 22.98 3.32 12.26
CA LEU A 152 21.61 3.82 12.39
C LEU A 152 21.22 4.65 11.17
N ILE A 153 22.11 5.53 10.71
CA ILE A 153 21.93 6.33 9.50
C ILE A 153 21.72 5.41 8.28
N TYR A 154 22.55 4.37 8.12
CA TYR A 154 22.41 3.42 7.02
C TYR A 154 21.08 2.67 7.06
N GLN A 155 20.61 2.27 8.24
CA GLN A 155 19.34 1.56 8.39
C GLN A 155 18.13 2.47 8.08
N VAL A 156 18.18 3.75 8.47
CA VAL A 156 17.13 4.72 8.14
C VAL A 156 17.08 4.96 6.63
N ILE A 157 18.24 5.14 5.98
CA ILE A 157 18.34 5.30 4.52
C ILE A 157 17.79 4.07 3.80
N PHE A 158 18.12 2.87 4.28
CA PHE A 158 17.61 1.62 3.72
C PHE A 158 16.08 1.57 3.74
N LEU A 159 15.45 1.87 4.88
CA LEU A 159 13.99 1.88 4.99
C LEU A 159 13.35 2.97 4.13
N ALA A 160 13.96 4.15 4.10
CA ALA A 160 13.50 5.26 3.27
C ALA A 160 13.52 4.92 1.76
N LEU A 161 14.42 4.04 1.31
CA LEU A 161 14.48 3.55 -0.07
C LEU A 161 13.60 2.32 -0.33
N ALA A 162 13.53 1.39 0.63
CA ALA A 162 12.82 0.12 0.48
C ALA A 162 11.28 0.29 0.51
N ILE A 163 10.77 1.19 1.37
CA ILE A 163 9.32 1.44 1.50
C ILE A 163 8.71 1.98 0.20
N PRO A 164 9.18 3.10 -0.38
CA PRO A 164 8.59 3.64 -1.60
C PRO A 164 8.78 2.70 -2.79
N SER A 165 9.93 2.03 -2.93
CA SER A 165 10.17 1.10 -4.04
C SER A 165 9.19 -0.08 -4.02
N GLY A 166 8.96 -0.70 -2.86
CA GLY A 166 7.95 -1.76 -2.72
C GLY A 166 6.53 -1.23 -2.95
N PHE A 167 6.21 -0.05 -2.43
CA PHE A 167 4.92 0.61 -2.58
C PHE A 167 4.58 0.91 -4.06
N TYR A 168 5.50 1.53 -4.80
CA TYR A 168 5.27 1.87 -6.20
C TYR A 168 5.14 0.63 -7.09
N ARG A 169 5.95 -0.41 -6.83
CA ARG A 169 5.95 -1.64 -7.63
C ARG A 169 4.68 -2.47 -7.43
N LEU A 170 4.13 -2.53 -6.22
CA LEU A 170 2.86 -3.20 -5.94
C LEU A 170 1.64 -2.35 -6.32
N SER A 171 1.68 -1.04 -6.09
CA SER A 171 0.52 -0.18 -6.38
C SER A 171 0.22 -0.16 -7.87
N GLY A 172 1.24 -0.26 -8.74
CA GLY A 172 1.10 -0.52 -10.18
C GLY A 172 -0.03 0.31 -10.80
N LYS A 173 -0.18 1.57 -10.38
CA LYS A 173 -1.25 2.45 -10.87
C LYS A 173 -0.88 2.83 -12.31
N ARG A 174 -1.15 1.93 -13.28
CA ARG A 174 -1.23 2.31 -14.68
C ARG A 174 -2.36 3.33 -14.73
N ARG A 175 -2.00 4.61 -14.85
CA ARG A 175 -2.93 5.64 -15.30
C ARG A 175 -3.37 5.18 -16.69
N LEU A 176 -4.59 4.68 -16.77
CA LEU A 176 -5.41 4.86 -17.97
C LEU A 176 -6.04 6.24 -17.81
#